data_AF-A0A528V3C7-F1
#
_entry.id   AF-A0A528V3C7-F1
#
_cell.length_a   1.000
_cell.length_b   1.000
_cell.length_c   1.000
_cell.angle_alpha   90.00
_cell.angle_beta   90.00
_cell.angle_gamma   90.00
#
_symmetry.space_group_name_H-M   'P 1'
#
loop_
_entity.id
_entity.type
_entity.pdbx_description
1 polymer ?
#
loop_
_entity_poly.entity_id
_entity_poly.type
_entity_poly.pdbx_seq_one_letter_code
_entity_poly.pdbx_strand_id
1 'polypeptide(L)'
;FYTSHEALLLGYEEALTRVDSTSGDWYATSGHMIWIGDRTRQPDHAHVEYCRGIKNPLGLKCGPSLTPDGLLQLIDLLNPENEPGRLTLIARFGSD
;
A
#
# COMPACT_ATOMS: atom_id res chain seq x y z
N PHE A 1 17.54 -1.64 10.96
CA PHE A 1 17.08 -2.39 9.76
C PHE A 1 15.56 -2.38 9.74
N TYR A 2 14.92 -2.62 8.60
CA TYR A 2 13.46 -2.64 8.46
C TYR A 2 12.99 -3.90 7.72
N THR A 3 11.70 -4.23 7.86
CA THR A 3 11.04 -5.38 7.22
C THR A 3 9.87 -4.93 6.35
N SER A 4 9.62 -5.67 5.28
CA SER A 4 8.51 -5.41 4.36
C SER A 4 8.04 -6.69 3.69
N HIS A 5 6.74 -6.76 3.38
CA HIS A 5 6.11 -7.84 2.61
C HIS A 5 4.87 -7.32 1.87
N GLU A 6 4.33 -8.15 0.96
CA GLU A 6 3.08 -7.87 0.27
C GLU A 6 1.91 -8.09 1.23
N ALA A 7 0.97 -7.15 1.34
CA ALA A 7 -0.27 -7.34 2.10
C ALA A 7 -1.23 -8.27 1.36
N LEU A 8 -0.82 -9.52 1.10
CA LEU A 8 -1.55 -10.43 0.24
C LEU A 8 -2.72 -11.11 0.97
N LEU A 9 -2.44 -11.67 2.15
CA LEU A 9 -3.41 -12.42 2.95
C LEU A 9 -4.07 -11.49 3.98
N LEU A 10 -5.16 -10.85 3.60
CA LEU A 10 -5.76 -9.78 4.42
C LEU A 10 -6.23 -10.21 5.81
N GLY A 11 -6.63 -11.47 6.02
CA GLY A 11 -6.95 -11.97 7.37
C GLY A 11 -5.73 -12.03 8.31
N TYR A 12 -4.53 -12.22 7.76
CA TYR A 12 -3.28 -12.13 8.52
C TYR A 12 -2.92 -10.66 8.81
N GLU A 13 -3.08 -9.80 7.80
CA GLU A 13 -2.80 -8.36 7.93
C GLU A 13 -3.74 -7.69 8.95
N GLU A 14 -5.04 -8.00 8.89
CA GLU A 14 -6.04 -7.53 9.86
C GLU A 14 -5.70 -7.96 11.28
N ALA A 15 -5.36 -9.24 11.50
CA ALA A 15 -5.02 -9.76 12.83
C ALA A 15 -3.78 -9.10 13.46
N LEU A 16 -2.90 -8.55 12.63
CA LEU A 16 -1.69 -7.82 13.05
C LEU A 16 -1.84 -6.31 12.97
N THR A 17 -3.01 -5.79 12.63
CA THR A 17 -3.29 -4.35 12.64
C THR A 17 -3.60 -3.89 14.06
N ARG A 18 -2.99 -2.77 14.48
CA ARG A 18 -3.12 -2.22 15.84
C ARG A 18 -3.37 -0.73 15.80
N VAL A 19 -4.04 -0.24 16.83
CA VAL A 19 -4.11 1.19 17.14
C VAL A 19 -2.84 1.58 17.88
N ASP A 20 -2.13 2.58 17.36
CA ASP A 20 -1.00 3.18 18.06
C ASP A 20 -1.46 3.90 19.32
N SER A 21 -0.75 3.71 20.43
CA SER A 21 -1.18 4.21 21.74
C SER A 21 -0.97 5.70 21.93
N THR A 22 -0.23 6.38 21.04
CA THR A 22 0.07 7.81 21.15
C THR A 22 -0.78 8.66 20.21
N SER A 23 -0.99 8.20 18.98
CA SER A 23 -1.72 8.90 17.92
C SER A 23 -3.17 8.45 17.79
N GLY A 24 -3.49 7.22 18.17
CA GLY A 24 -4.79 6.60 17.89
C GLY A 24 -4.95 6.13 16.44
N ASP A 25 -3.90 6.22 15.63
CA ASP A 25 -3.90 5.79 14.23
C ASP A 25 -3.74 4.26 14.09
N TRP A 26 -4.19 3.73 12.97
CA TRP A 26 -4.04 2.30 12.64
C TRP A 26 -2.72 2.01 11.93
N TYR A 27 -2.01 0.97 12.38
CA TYR A 27 -0.80 0.47 11.74
C TYR A 27 -0.86 -1.04 11.57
N ALA A 28 -0.46 -1.53 10.40
CA ALA A 28 -0.15 -2.94 10.19
C ALA A 28 1.19 -3.23 10.88
N THR A 29 1.19 -3.93 12.02
CA THR A 29 2.44 -4.25 12.73
C THR A 29 3.08 -5.56 12.25
N SER A 30 2.64 -6.07 11.08
CA SER A 30 3.20 -7.23 10.40
C SER A 30 4.52 -6.90 9.68
N GLY A 31 4.74 -5.64 9.31
CA GLY A 31 5.93 -5.13 8.63
C GLY A 31 6.04 -3.62 8.80
N HIS A 32 7.24 -3.06 8.62
CA HIS A 32 7.43 -1.61 8.72
C HIS A 32 6.82 -0.90 7.50
N MET A 33 7.06 -1.47 6.32
CA MET A 33 6.49 -1.04 5.05
C MET A 33 5.69 -2.19 4.44
N ILE A 34 4.54 -1.86 3.86
CA ILE A 34 3.60 -2.83 3.28
C ILE A 34 3.35 -2.47 1.82
N TRP A 35 3.38 -3.44 0.90
CA TRP A 35 3.09 -3.17 -0.52
C TRP A 35 1.86 -3.88 -1.06
N ILE A 36 1.25 -3.26 -2.08
CA ILE A 36 0.19 -3.82 -2.91
C ILE A 36 0.81 -4.39 -4.19
N GLY A 37 0.48 -5.65 -4.49
CA GLY A 37 0.95 -6.35 -5.67
C GLY A 37 0.27 -5.89 -6.96
N ASP A 38 0.88 -6.21 -8.10
CA ASP A 38 0.36 -5.80 -9.41
C ASP A 38 -0.96 -6.50 -9.79
N ARG A 39 -1.27 -7.64 -9.14
CA ARG A 39 -2.51 -8.40 -9.36
C ARG A 39 -3.62 -8.05 -8.37
N THR A 40 -3.32 -7.24 -7.37
CA THR A 40 -4.19 -6.92 -6.23
C THR A 40 -4.39 -5.40 -6.06
N ARG A 41 -4.03 -4.60 -7.07
CA ARG A 41 -4.11 -3.13 -7.04
C ARG A 41 -5.36 -2.56 -7.72
N GLN A 42 -6.47 -3.29 -7.71
CA GLN A 42 -7.74 -2.77 -8.24
C GLN A 42 -8.27 -1.68 -7.29
N PRO A 43 -8.56 -0.45 -7.77
CA PRO A 43 -8.92 0.69 -6.92
C PRO A 43 -10.11 0.45 -5.98
N ASP A 44 -11.05 -0.40 -6.38
CA ASP A 44 -12.30 -0.71 -5.69
C ASP A 44 -12.26 -2.05 -4.92
N HIS A 45 -11.06 -2.64 -4.74
CA HIS A 45 -10.88 -3.92 -4.06
C HIS A 45 -10.25 -3.80 -2.67
N ALA A 46 -10.38 -4.89 -1.90
CA ALA A 46 -10.03 -4.95 -0.48
C ALA A 46 -8.59 -4.59 -0.14
N HIS A 47 -7.61 -4.87 -1.02
CA HIS A 47 -6.20 -4.54 -0.77
C HIS A 47 -5.95 -3.03 -0.76
N VAL A 48 -6.55 -2.29 -1.69
CA VAL A 48 -6.45 -0.83 -1.73
C VAL A 48 -7.20 -0.24 -0.53
N GLU A 49 -8.39 -0.75 -0.22
CA GLU A 49 -9.16 -0.29 0.94
C GLU A 49 -8.43 -0.51 2.27
N TYR A 50 -7.83 -1.70 2.46
CA TYR A 50 -7.01 -1.98 3.64
C TYR A 50 -5.81 -1.03 3.75
N CYS A 51 -5.04 -0.89 2.67
CA CYS A 51 -3.86 -0.02 2.68
C CYS A 51 -4.20 1.47 2.83
N ARG A 52 -5.37 1.91 2.36
CA ARG A 52 -5.89 3.27 2.58
C ARG A 52 -6.10 3.58 4.07
N GLY A 53 -6.43 2.57 4.87
CA GLY A 53 -6.74 2.72 6.30
C GLY A 53 -5.55 2.70 7.27
N ILE A 54 -4.39 2.17 6.85
CA ILE A 54 -3.19 2.05 7.72
C ILE A 54 -2.21 3.19 7.50
N LYS A 55 -1.40 3.54 8.51
CA LYS A 55 -0.41 4.64 8.47
C LYS A 55 1.02 4.22 8.11
N ASN A 56 1.28 2.94 7.83
CA ASN A 56 2.57 2.48 7.33
C ASN A 56 2.99 3.21 6.05
N PRO A 57 4.29 3.41 5.77
CA PRO A 57 4.76 3.66 4.42
C PRO A 57 4.28 2.54 3.48
N LEU A 58 3.76 2.94 2.33
CA LEU A 58 3.16 2.04 1.35
C LEU A 58 4.04 1.88 0.12
N GLY A 59 3.91 0.73 -0.52
CA GLY A 59 4.46 0.48 -1.85
C GLY A 59 3.38 0.04 -2.81
N LEU A 60 3.54 0.43 -4.07
CA LEU A 60 2.61 0.05 -5.13
C LEU A 60 3.41 -0.52 -6.31
N LYS A 61 3.20 -1.80 -6.61
CA LYS A 61 3.80 -2.42 -7.80
C LYS A 61 3.22 -1.80 -9.06
N CYS A 62 4.08 -1.27 -9.91
CA CYS A 62 3.73 -0.63 -11.17
C CYS A 62 4.24 -1.49 -12.33
N GLY A 63 3.34 -2.25 -12.96
CA GLY A 63 3.62 -3.06 -14.14
C GLY A 63 3.12 -2.43 -15.45
N PRO A 64 3.40 -3.05 -16.61
CA PRO A 64 3.07 -2.51 -17.94
C PRO A 64 1.56 -2.38 -18.22
N SER A 65 0.70 -3.03 -17.42
CA SER A 65 -0.76 -2.88 -17.53
C SER A 65 -1.30 -1.64 -16.79
N LEU A 66 -0.47 -0.90 -16.05
CA LEU A 66 -0.89 0.29 -15.32
C LEU A 66 -0.92 1.51 -16.26
N THR A 67 -2.09 2.14 -16.41
CA THR A 67 -2.24 3.39 -17.16
C THR A 67 -1.88 4.60 -16.29
N PRO A 68 -1.50 5.75 -16.88
CA PRO A 68 -1.28 6.99 -16.13
C PRO A 68 -2.48 7.40 -15.28
N ASP A 69 -3.69 7.40 -15.85
CA ASP A 69 -4.91 7.78 -15.13
C ASP A 69 -5.22 6.80 -13.99
N GLY A 70 -5.01 5.49 -14.22
CA GLY A 70 -5.16 4.48 -13.17
C GLY A 70 -4.13 4.64 -12.05
N LEU A 71 -2.91 5.09 -12.37
CA LEU A 71 -1.91 5.41 -11.36
C LEU A 71 -2.32 6.64 -10.54
N LEU A 72 -2.78 7.70 -11.20
CA LEU A 72 -3.26 8.91 -10.52
C LEU A 72 -4.41 8.58 -9.56
N GLN A 73 -5.39 7.78 -10.00
CA GLN A 73 -6.48 7.31 -9.13
C GLN A 73 -5.97 6.56 -7.90
N LEU A 74 -4.99 5.67 -8.06
CA LEU A 74 -4.40 4.93 -6.94
C LEU A 74 -3.60 5.83 -6.00
N ILE A 75 -2.92 6.86 -6.52
CA ILE A 75 -2.21 7.85 -5.72
C ILE A 75 -3.20 8.64 -4.85
N ASP A 76 -4.29 9.14 -5.45
CA ASP A 76 -5.32 9.89 -4.72
C ASP A 76 -5.96 9.06 -3.60
N LEU A 77 -6.13 7.74 -3.81
CA LEU A 77 -6.66 6.84 -2.80
C LEU A 77 -5.66 6.53 -1.67
N LEU A 78 -4.37 6.37 -1.99
CA LEU A 78 -3.36 5.84 -1.03
C LEU A 78 -2.53 6.93 -0.35
N ASN A 79 -2.45 8.13 -0.95
CA ASN A 79 -1.74 9.29 -0.44
C ASN A 79 -2.53 10.60 -0.67
N PRO A 80 -3.75 10.73 -0.12
CA PRO A 80 -4.64 11.87 -0.40
C PRO A 80 -4.08 13.22 0.05
N GLU A 81 -3.27 13.24 1.10
CA GLU A 81 -2.62 14.47 1.61
C GLU A 81 -1.30 14.79 0.91
N ASN A 82 -0.93 14.00 -0.11
CA ASN A 82 0.33 14.12 -0.84
C ASN A 82 1.56 14.20 0.09
N GLU A 83 1.58 13.35 1.12
CA GLU A 83 2.65 13.29 2.11
C GLU A 83 3.93 12.70 1.49
N PRO A 84 5.07 13.40 1.49
CA PRO A 84 6.33 12.87 0.98
C PRO A 84 6.76 11.61 1.75
N GLY A 85 7.06 10.53 1.03
CA GLY A 85 7.48 9.26 1.62
C GLY A 85 6.35 8.30 2.00
N ARG A 86 5.08 8.74 1.92
CA ARG A 86 3.91 7.87 2.17
C ARG A 86 3.78 6.74 1.15
N LEU A 87 4.04 7.01 -0.14
CA LEU A 87 3.83 6.04 -1.22
C LEU A 87 5.09 5.90 -2.08
N THR A 88 5.59 4.67 -2.20
CA THR A 88 6.71 4.31 -3.10
C THR A 88 6.18 3.58 -4.33
N LEU A 89 6.45 4.11 -5.52
CA LEU A 89 6.12 3.46 -6.79
C LEU A 89 7.22 2.45 -7.16
N ILE A 90 6.88 1.16 -7.18
CA ILE A 90 7.82 0.07 -7.44
C ILE A 90 7.68 -0.36 -8.90
N ALA A 91 8.47 0.26 -9.77
CA ALA A 91 8.49 -0.01 -11.21
C ALA A 91 8.97 -1.44 -11.53
N ARG A 92 8.21 -2.14 -12.37
CA ARG A 92 8.54 -3.49 -12.90
C ARG A 92 8.00 -3.67 -14.32
N PHE A 93 8.53 -2.87 -15.24
CA PHE A 93 8.07 -2.82 -16.63
C PHE A 93 8.73 -3.86 -17.55
N GLY A 94 9.89 -4.40 -17.16
CA GLY A 94 10.75 -5.17 -18.05
C GLY A 94 11.90 -4.30 -18.58
N SER A 95 12.86 -4.92 -19.27
CA SER A 95 14.03 -4.24 -19.84
C SER A 95 13.80 -3.64 -21.22
N ASP A 96 12.72 -4.05 -21.88
CA ASP A 96 12.47 -3.83 -23.30
C ASP A 96 11.61 -2.58 -23.57
#